data_AF-A0A518BY72-F1
#
_entry.id   AF-A0A518BY72-F1
#
_cell.length_a   1.000
_cell.length_b   1.000
_cell.length_c   1.000
_cell.angle_alpha   90.00
_cell.angle_beta   90.00
_cell.angle_gamma   90.00
#
_symmetry.space_group_name_H-M   'P 1'
#
loop_
_entity.id
_entity.type
_entity.pdbx_description
1 polymer ?
#
loop_
_entity_poly.entity_id
_entity_poly.type
_entity_poly.pdbx_seq_one_letter_code
_entity_poly.pdbx_strand_id
1 'polypeptide(L)'
;MLSSPRIGSIRPLIRYVDERQAVIDTHFTTLPPVPSEGVNTAPPAVVDIQVDINGLDGFHDEGQTRTPLDDQCVGRIRFDLVEPDRWWPAGMGTQSLYELTITLLDDQQQPIDSQSVTIGLTSVRPTENSNTAGSATFLVNGRPCQLEHVLMIDRIDERALLPATGHSLLFIRDHFGTELLYQAADRAGILLLQSIPIDAEGCTEQAVLDQIDRLAGHPCLAGWYVGHLGDLADVVAEKLTLLDPTHQVLRELPPEWAA
;
A
#
# COMPACT_ATOMS: atom_id res chain seq x y z
N MET A 1 18.06 -30.49 -6.71
CA MET A 1 17.86 -29.07 -7.06
C MET A 1 17.93 -28.30 -5.75
N LEU A 2 18.82 -27.32 -5.63
CA LEU A 2 18.87 -26.47 -4.44
C LEU A 2 17.56 -25.68 -4.39
N SER A 3 16.89 -25.74 -3.25
CA SER A 3 15.68 -24.97 -3.02
C SER A 3 16.11 -23.48 -3.08
N SER A 4 15.49 -22.71 -3.95
CA SER A 4 15.84 -21.29 -4.19
C SER A 4 14.90 -20.38 -3.41
N PRO A 5 15.35 -19.17 -3.00
CA PRO A 5 14.50 -18.22 -2.30
C PRO A 5 13.29 -17.83 -3.16
N ARG A 6 12.18 -17.52 -2.51
CA ARG A 6 10.95 -17.03 -3.16
C ARG A 6 10.57 -15.68 -2.61
N ILE A 7 9.89 -14.87 -3.39
CA ILE A 7 9.32 -13.61 -2.92
C ILE A 7 8.08 -13.94 -2.08
N GLY A 8 8.02 -13.40 -0.85
CA GLY A 8 6.89 -13.56 0.05
C GLY A 8 5.84 -12.48 -0.14
N SER A 9 6.26 -11.22 -0.03
CA SER A 9 5.44 -10.02 -0.18
C SER A 9 6.23 -8.90 -0.82
N ILE A 10 5.54 -7.98 -1.48
CA ILE A 10 6.08 -6.73 -2.04
C ILE A 10 5.23 -5.58 -1.49
N ARG A 11 5.89 -4.60 -0.88
CA ARG A 11 5.27 -3.39 -0.33
C ARG A 11 5.92 -2.16 -0.95
N PRO A 12 5.30 -1.58 -1.98
CA PRO A 12 5.74 -0.31 -2.55
C PRO A 12 5.28 0.86 -1.67
N LEU A 13 6.18 1.81 -1.42
CA LEU A 13 5.94 3.01 -0.63
C LEU A 13 6.26 4.23 -1.51
N ILE A 14 5.23 4.97 -1.93
CA ILE A 14 5.41 6.19 -2.72
C ILE A 14 5.89 7.31 -1.78
N ARG A 15 7.21 7.52 -1.72
CA ARG A 15 7.84 8.50 -0.81
C ARG A 15 7.66 9.93 -1.29
N TYR A 16 7.61 10.10 -2.60
CA TYR A 16 7.46 11.40 -3.24
C TYR A 16 6.91 11.22 -4.65
N VAL A 17 6.09 12.17 -5.09
CA VAL A 17 5.66 12.25 -6.48
C VAL A 17 5.30 13.69 -6.86
N ASP A 18 5.77 14.15 -8.00
CA ASP A 18 5.34 15.38 -8.67
C ASP A 18 5.24 15.16 -10.20
N GLU A 19 5.26 16.24 -11.00
CA GLU A 19 5.17 16.14 -12.47
C GLU A 19 6.49 15.71 -13.12
N ARG A 20 7.60 15.75 -12.37
CA ARG A 20 8.95 15.54 -12.89
C ARG A 20 9.57 14.24 -12.40
N GLN A 21 9.20 13.80 -11.20
CA GLN A 21 9.75 12.59 -10.63
C GLN A 21 8.82 11.91 -9.63
N ALA A 22 8.96 10.59 -9.51
CA ALA A 22 8.43 9.81 -8.39
C ALA A 22 9.58 9.06 -7.71
N VAL A 23 9.49 8.91 -6.40
CA VAL A 23 10.42 8.10 -5.60
C VAL A 23 9.62 6.98 -4.95
N ILE A 24 10.01 5.75 -5.25
CA ILE A 24 9.38 4.55 -4.72
C ILE A 24 10.41 3.82 -3.88
N ASP A 25 10.14 3.69 -2.58
CA ASP A 25 10.87 2.74 -1.74
C ASP A 25 10.06 1.44 -1.74
N THR A 26 10.66 0.33 -2.15
CA THR A 26 10.00 -0.98 -2.17
C THR A 26 10.65 -1.87 -1.14
N HIS A 27 9.84 -2.35 -0.20
CA HIS A 27 10.23 -3.42 0.73
C HIS A 27 9.71 -4.74 0.19
N PHE A 28 10.51 -5.80 0.23
CA PHE A 28 10.05 -7.13 -0.11
C PHE A 28 10.59 -8.15 0.88
N THR A 29 9.79 -9.19 1.15
CA THR A 29 10.22 -10.31 1.97
C THR A 29 10.65 -11.46 1.07
N THR A 30 11.65 -12.23 1.50
CA THR A 30 11.95 -13.53 0.88
C THR A 30 11.57 -14.65 1.81
N LEU A 31 10.85 -15.63 1.30
CA LEU A 31 10.60 -16.87 2.01
C LEU A 31 11.82 -17.79 1.87
N PRO A 32 12.25 -18.43 2.98
CA PRO A 32 13.31 -19.40 2.90
C PRO A 32 12.91 -20.54 1.97
N PRO A 33 13.89 -21.18 1.34
CA PRO A 33 13.61 -22.33 0.50
C PRO A 33 12.88 -23.42 1.28
N VAL A 34 11.87 -24.06 0.69
CA VAL A 34 11.21 -25.23 1.32
C VAL A 34 12.30 -26.27 1.61
N PRO A 35 12.46 -26.74 2.86
CA PRO A 35 13.51 -27.69 3.19
C PRO A 35 13.28 -28.97 2.39
N SER A 36 14.20 -29.24 1.46
CA SER A 36 14.33 -30.56 0.86
C SER A 36 15.07 -31.44 1.87
N GLU A 37 14.61 -32.69 2.09
CA GLU A 37 15.24 -33.59 3.05
C GLU A 37 16.77 -33.59 2.90
N GLY A 38 17.47 -33.18 3.96
CA GLY A 38 18.93 -33.23 4.04
C GLY A 38 19.69 -31.97 3.59
N VAL A 39 19.03 -30.89 3.14
CA VAL A 39 19.73 -29.65 2.73
C VAL A 39 19.26 -28.47 3.60
N ASN A 40 20.06 -28.13 4.62
CA ASN A 40 19.88 -26.90 5.39
C ASN A 40 20.59 -25.76 4.63
N THR A 41 19.83 -25.03 3.81
CA THR A 41 20.35 -23.85 3.10
C THR A 41 19.99 -22.62 3.93
N ALA A 42 21.00 -21.95 4.48
CA ALA A 42 20.80 -20.66 5.11
C ALA A 42 20.25 -19.68 4.05
N PRO A 43 19.29 -18.80 4.41
CA PRO A 43 18.81 -17.78 3.49
C PRO A 43 19.99 -16.91 3.02
N PRO A 44 19.99 -16.46 1.75
CA PRO A 44 21.05 -15.62 1.24
C PRO A 44 21.09 -14.29 1.99
N ALA A 45 22.28 -13.82 2.36
CA ALA A 45 22.42 -12.50 3.00
C ALA A 45 22.25 -11.34 2.02
N VAL A 46 22.39 -11.60 0.72
CA VAL A 46 22.32 -10.61 -0.36
C VAL A 46 21.66 -11.27 -1.57
N VAL A 47 20.78 -10.55 -2.24
CA VAL A 47 20.09 -11.01 -3.46
C VAL A 47 20.31 -10.02 -4.60
N ASP A 48 20.46 -10.55 -5.81
CA ASP A 48 20.41 -9.77 -7.05
C ASP A 48 18.95 -9.71 -7.49
N ILE A 49 18.50 -8.50 -7.84
CA ILE A 49 17.12 -8.27 -8.24
C ILE A 49 17.05 -7.46 -9.52
N GLN A 50 16.02 -7.74 -10.30
CA GLN A 50 15.53 -6.89 -11.36
C GLN A 50 14.18 -6.29 -10.94
N VAL A 51 13.99 -5.02 -11.28
CA VAL A 51 12.77 -4.26 -11.07
C VAL A 51 12.30 -3.78 -12.43
N ASP A 52 11.04 -4.04 -12.76
CA ASP A 52 10.38 -3.56 -13.96
C ASP A 52 9.14 -2.77 -13.56
N ILE A 53 8.93 -1.59 -14.17
CA ILE A 53 7.72 -0.78 -13.99
C ILE A 53 7.10 -0.54 -15.36
N ASN A 54 5.87 -1.03 -15.53
CA ASN A 54 5.13 -0.94 -16.78
C ASN A 54 3.84 -0.14 -16.60
N GLY A 55 3.62 0.89 -17.43
CA GLY A 55 2.37 1.63 -17.51
C GLY A 55 1.48 1.13 -18.66
N LEU A 56 0.17 1.34 -18.54
CA LEU A 56 -0.81 0.93 -19.56
C LEU A 56 -0.70 1.69 -20.89
N ASP A 57 -0.05 2.85 -20.87
CA ASP A 57 0.22 3.73 -22.01
C ASP A 57 1.52 3.36 -22.76
N GLY A 58 2.19 2.27 -22.35
CA GLY A 58 3.45 1.84 -22.91
C GLY A 58 4.67 2.44 -22.19
N PHE A 59 4.49 3.14 -21.08
CA PHE A 59 5.59 3.47 -20.18
C PHE A 59 6.30 2.19 -19.74
N HIS A 60 7.63 2.20 -19.78
CA HIS A 60 8.46 1.13 -19.28
C HIS A 60 9.74 1.72 -18.71
N ASP A 61 10.10 1.27 -17.51
CA ASP A 61 11.38 1.55 -16.89
C ASP A 61 11.87 0.28 -16.19
N GLU A 62 13.17 0.05 -16.21
CA GLU A 62 13.78 -1.16 -15.67
C GLU A 62 15.06 -0.82 -14.91
N GLY A 63 15.36 -1.62 -13.89
CA GLY A 63 16.57 -1.47 -13.09
C GLY A 63 17.02 -2.80 -12.53
N GLN A 64 18.33 -2.94 -12.33
CA GLN A 64 18.90 -4.07 -11.62
C GLN A 64 19.72 -3.56 -10.45
N THR A 65 19.63 -4.24 -9.32
CA THR A 65 20.39 -3.89 -8.13
C THR A 65 20.66 -5.10 -7.27
N ARG A 66 21.64 -4.96 -6.38
CA ARG A 66 22.02 -5.97 -5.41
C ARG A 66 21.72 -5.42 -4.02
N THR A 67 20.84 -6.08 -3.29
CA THR A 67 20.41 -5.62 -1.96
C THR A 67 20.71 -6.66 -0.89
N PRO A 68 21.22 -6.24 0.28
CA PRO A 68 21.24 -7.12 1.45
C PRO A 68 19.81 -7.42 1.91
N LEU A 69 19.65 -8.59 2.51
CA LEU A 69 18.49 -8.94 3.32
C LEU A 69 18.83 -8.73 4.80
N ASP A 70 17.88 -8.21 5.58
CA ASP A 70 18.05 -8.14 7.03
C ASP A 70 17.77 -9.49 7.73
N ASP A 71 17.89 -9.51 9.06
CA ASP A 71 17.68 -10.71 9.88
C ASP A 71 16.25 -11.28 9.77
N GLN A 72 15.30 -10.49 9.25
CA GLN A 72 13.92 -10.88 8.99
C GLN A 72 13.68 -11.24 7.52
N CYS A 73 14.76 -11.38 6.72
CA CYS A 73 14.71 -11.65 5.29
C CYS A 73 13.99 -10.57 4.48
N VAL A 74 14.08 -9.29 4.91
CA VAL A 74 13.52 -8.14 4.20
C VAL A 74 14.60 -7.44 3.39
N GLY A 75 14.37 -7.31 2.08
CA GLY A 75 15.15 -6.49 1.17
C GLY A 75 14.49 -5.12 0.99
N ARG A 76 15.31 -4.08 0.75
CA ARG A 76 14.83 -2.70 0.56
C ARG A 76 15.54 -2.08 -0.62
N ILE A 77 14.75 -1.60 -1.57
CA ILE A 77 15.24 -0.94 -2.77
C ILE A 77 14.54 0.38 -2.97
N ARG A 78 15.21 1.25 -3.71
CA ARG A 78 14.69 2.55 -4.08
C ARG A 78 14.78 2.71 -5.59
N PHE A 79 13.70 3.19 -6.17
CA PHE A 79 13.58 3.44 -7.59
C PHE A 79 13.03 4.85 -7.84
N ASP A 80 13.66 5.58 -8.75
CA ASP A 80 13.29 6.95 -9.09
C ASP A 80 12.76 6.97 -10.54
N LEU A 81 11.52 7.42 -10.76
CA LEU A 81 10.93 7.56 -12.09
C LEU A 81 11.03 9.01 -12.55
N VAL A 82 11.21 9.23 -13.85
CA VAL A 82 11.20 10.55 -14.48
C VAL A 82 9.86 10.76 -15.18
N GLU A 83 9.31 11.96 -15.04
CA GLU A 83 8.04 12.41 -15.65
C GLU A 83 6.89 11.40 -15.43
N PRO A 84 6.58 11.04 -14.17
CA PRO A 84 5.55 10.04 -13.89
C PRO A 84 4.14 10.58 -14.18
N ASP A 85 3.31 9.73 -14.78
CA ASP A 85 1.87 9.92 -14.72
C ASP A 85 1.35 9.59 -13.32
N ARG A 86 0.72 10.58 -12.69
CA ARG A 86 0.19 10.48 -11.32
C ARG A 86 -1.20 9.88 -11.30
N TRP A 87 -1.48 9.13 -10.24
CA TRP A 87 -2.84 8.69 -9.93
C TRP A 87 -3.63 9.84 -9.28
N TRP A 88 -4.89 10.01 -9.67
CA TRP A 88 -5.80 11.02 -9.14
C TRP A 88 -7.17 10.42 -8.79
N PRO A 89 -7.85 10.92 -7.75
CA PRO A 89 -9.27 10.67 -7.56
C PRO A 89 -10.10 11.09 -8.77
N ALA A 90 -11.25 10.46 -8.96
CA ALA A 90 -12.14 10.76 -10.06
C ALA A 90 -12.59 12.22 -10.01
N GLY A 91 -12.54 12.88 -11.16
CA GLY A 91 -12.81 14.32 -11.29
C GLY A 91 -11.58 15.22 -11.11
N MET A 92 -10.43 14.70 -10.65
CA MET A 92 -9.19 15.49 -10.47
C MET A 92 -8.11 15.20 -11.53
N GLY A 93 -8.23 14.08 -12.24
CA GLY A 93 -7.26 13.64 -13.24
C GLY A 93 -7.49 12.19 -13.64
N THR A 94 -6.47 11.58 -14.25
CA THR A 94 -6.47 10.16 -14.62
C THR A 94 -6.08 9.28 -13.44
N GLN A 95 -6.61 8.05 -13.44
CA GLN A 95 -6.27 7.01 -12.47
C GLN A 95 -5.11 6.18 -13.03
N SER A 96 -3.97 6.82 -13.32
CA SER A 96 -2.83 6.12 -13.91
C SER A 96 -2.28 5.06 -12.94
N LEU A 97 -2.16 3.82 -13.43
CA LEU A 97 -1.71 2.66 -12.68
C LEU A 97 -0.56 1.99 -13.43
N TYR A 98 0.41 1.50 -12.66
CA TYR A 98 1.58 0.77 -13.16
C TYR A 98 1.60 -0.63 -12.56
N GLU A 99 2.21 -1.56 -13.28
CA GLU A 99 2.63 -2.84 -12.75
C GLU A 99 4.11 -2.75 -12.35
N LEU A 100 4.38 -2.88 -11.05
CA LEU A 100 5.73 -3.01 -10.52
C LEU A 100 6.03 -4.49 -10.31
N THR A 101 7.07 -4.98 -10.99
CA THR A 101 7.52 -6.37 -10.90
C THR A 101 8.88 -6.42 -10.22
N ILE A 102 9.02 -7.29 -9.23
CA ILE A 102 10.31 -7.66 -8.63
C ILE A 102 10.64 -9.08 -9.07
N THR A 103 11.84 -9.27 -9.59
CA THR A 103 12.38 -10.56 -9.99
C THR A 103 13.67 -10.83 -9.23
N LEU A 104 13.76 -11.97 -8.54
CA LEU A 104 15.01 -12.46 -7.94
C LEU A 104 15.86 -13.14 -9.02
N LEU A 105 17.15 -12.86 -9.06
CA LEU A 105 18.09 -13.43 -10.02
C LEU A 105 19.09 -14.38 -9.34
N ASP A 106 19.54 -15.40 -10.07
CA ASP A 106 20.64 -16.28 -9.64
C ASP A 106 22.02 -15.70 -10.01
N ASP A 107 23.08 -16.42 -9.62
CA ASP A 107 24.46 -16.04 -9.92
C ASP A 107 24.76 -15.96 -11.44
N GLN A 108 23.90 -16.53 -12.30
CA GLN A 108 23.97 -16.48 -13.76
C GLN A 108 23.02 -15.44 -14.36
N GLN A 109 22.46 -14.56 -13.52
CA GLN A 109 21.49 -13.53 -13.89
C GLN A 109 20.22 -14.11 -14.55
N GLN A 110 19.83 -15.32 -14.16
CA GLN A 110 18.58 -15.94 -14.61
C GLN A 110 17.49 -15.76 -13.54
N PRO A 111 16.22 -15.55 -13.95
CA PRO A 111 15.12 -15.36 -13.02
C PRO A 111 14.85 -16.63 -12.19
N ILE A 112 14.85 -16.49 -10.87
CA ILE A 112 14.52 -17.52 -9.89
C ILE A 112 13.02 -17.50 -9.58
N ASP A 113 12.51 -16.31 -9.25
CA ASP A 113 11.13 -16.06 -8.85
C ASP A 113 10.76 -14.62 -9.20
N SER A 114 9.48 -14.38 -9.45
CA SER A 114 8.99 -13.06 -9.83
C SER A 114 7.59 -12.82 -9.28
N GLN A 115 7.35 -11.62 -8.78
CA GLN A 115 6.04 -11.18 -8.32
C GLN A 115 5.78 -9.75 -8.76
N SER A 116 4.51 -9.45 -9.02
CA SER A 116 4.07 -8.15 -9.52
C SER A 116 2.94 -7.60 -8.66
N VAL A 117 2.94 -6.29 -8.47
CA VAL A 117 1.90 -5.54 -7.76
C VAL A 117 1.47 -4.34 -8.59
N THR A 118 0.20 -3.97 -8.50
CA THR A 118 -0.30 -2.73 -9.11
C THR A 118 -0.05 -1.57 -8.16
N ILE A 119 0.46 -0.47 -8.69
CA ILE A 119 0.71 0.77 -7.94
C ILE A 119 0.10 1.97 -8.66
N GLY A 120 -0.29 2.99 -7.90
CA GLY A 120 -0.54 4.33 -8.44
C GLY A 120 0.37 5.33 -7.75
N LEU A 121 0.93 6.26 -8.52
CA LEU A 121 1.87 7.26 -8.02
C LEU A 121 1.07 8.45 -7.48
N THR A 122 0.83 8.48 -6.18
CA THR A 122 0.03 9.51 -5.50
C THR A 122 0.61 9.87 -4.13
N SER A 123 0.29 11.07 -3.66
CA SER A 123 0.47 11.47 -2.27
C SER A 123 -0.85 11.95 -1.71
N VAL A 124 -1.33 11.31 -0.64
CA VAL A 124 -2.56 11.68 0.07
C VAL A 124 -2.22 12.13 1.48
N ARG A 125 -2.70 13.31 1.89
CA ARG A 125 -2.47 13.88 3.23
C ARG A 125 -3.74 14.53 3.76
N PRO A 126 -4.04 14.47 5.06
CA PRO A 126 -5.12 15.28 5.62
C PRO A 126 -4.78 16.77 5.53
N THR A 127 -5.78 17.65 5.44
CA THR A 127 -5.55 19.09 5.56
C THR A 127 -5.33 19.49 7.03
N GLU A 128 -4.36 20.38 7.28
CA GLU A 128 -4.02 20.87 8.63
C GLU A 128 -5.12 21.70 9.33
N ASN A 129 -6.15 22.17 8.59
CA ASN A 129 -7.16 23.11 9.08
C ASN A 129 -8.61 22.60 8.87
N SER A 130 -9.02 21.52 9.52
CA SER A 130 -10.42 21.05 9.51
C SER A 130 -11.38 21.91 10.38
N ASN A 131 -11.00 23.15 10.75
CA ASN A 131 -11.85 24.06 11.52
C ASN A 131 -13.01 24.69 10.71
N THR A 132 -13.10 24.44 9.41
CA THR A 132 -14.29 24.75 8.62
C THR A 132 -15.24 23.55 8.61
N ALA A 133 -16.38 23.72 9.28
CA ALA A 133 -17.42 22.71 9.37
C ALA A 133 -17.85 22.19 7.99
N GLY A 134 -17.78 20.86 7.79
CA GLY A 134 -18.64 20.15 6.85
C GLY A 134 -18.00 19.44 5.65
N SER A 135 -16.67 19.34 5.52
CA SER A 135 -16.08 18.50 4.46
C SER A 135 -14.76 17.88 4.87
N ALA A 136 -14.71 16.54 4.83
CA ALA A 136 -13.45 15.81 4.81
C ALA A 136 -12.58 16.35 3.67
N THR A 137 -11.42 16.94 3.98
CA THR A 137 -10.52 17.44 2.94
C THR A 137 -9.19 16.72 3.05
N PHE A 138 -8.86 15.96 2.02
CA PHE A 138 -7.50 15.47 1.80
C PHE A 138 -6.82 16.38 0.77
N LEU A 139 -5.52 16.58 0.91
CA LEU A 139 -4.67 17.02 -0.19
C LEU A 139 -4.23 15.78 -0.95
N VAL A 140 -4.59 15.70 -2.22
CA VAL A 140 -4.09 14.67 -3.13
C VAL A 140 -3.17 15.32 -4.14
N ASN A 141 -1.90 14.88 -4.15
CA ASN A 141 -0.81 15.49 -4.92
C ASN A 141 -0.72 17.03 -4.69
N GLY A 142 -0.95 17.45 -3.45
CA GLY A 142 -0.95 18.85 -3.03
C GLY A 142 -2.20 19.67 -3.39
N ARG A 143 -3.21 19.07 -4.04
CA ARG A 143 -4.47 19.75 -4.38
C ARG A 143 -5.61 19.30 -3.45
N PRO A 144 -6.45 20.21 -2.94
CA PRO A 144 -7.62 19.84 -2.15
C PRO A 144 -8.57 18.92 -2.94
N CYS A 145 -8.85 17.76 -2.36
CA CYS A 145 -9.92 16.84 -2.76
C CYS A 145 -11.11 17.10 -1.84
N GLN A 146 -12.20 17.62 -2.42
CA GLN A 146 -13.44 17.88 -1.70
C GLN A 146 -14.27 16.61 -1.66
N LEU A 147 -14.59 16.16 -0.46
CA LEU A 147 -15.47 15.02 -0.26
C LEU A 147 -16.88 15.52 0.11
N GLU A 148 -17.88 15.03 -0.60
CA GLU A 148 -19.30 15.32 -0.36
C GLU A 148 -19.95 14.27 0.53
N HIS A 149 -19.46 13.04 0.47
CA HIS A 149 -20.05 11.89 1.17
C HIS A 149 -18.99 11.01 1.81
N VAL A 150 -19.23 10.62 3.07
CA VAL A 150 -18.50 9.53 3.73
C VAL A 150 -19.45 8.34 3.80
N LEU A 151 -19.08 7.24 3.14
CA LEU A 151 -19.87 6.01 3.14
C LEU A 151 -19.22 5.02 4.09
N MET A 152 -19.93 4.67 5.16
CA MET A 152 -19.52 3.62 6.08
C MET A 152 -19.72 2.26 5.42
N ILE A 153 -18.65 1.48 5.29
CA ILE A 153 -18.66 0.18 4.64
C ILE A 153 -18.40 -0.88 5.70
N ASP A 154 -19.42 -1.69 5.98
CA ASP A 154 -19.28 -2.89 6.78
C ASP A 154 -19.06 -4.10 5.86
N ARG A 155 -18.62 -5.23 6.42
CA ARG A 155 -18.24 -6.43 5.65
C ARG A 155 -19.33 -6.92 4.69
N ILE A 156 -20.59 -6.72 5.05
CA ILE A 156 -21.73 -7.16 4.24
C ILE A 156 -21.95 -6.28 3.00
N ASP A 157 -21.48 -5.03 3.03
CA ASP A 157 -21.67 -4.04 1.97
C ASP A 157 -20.67 -4.19 0.82
N GLU A 158 -19.51 -4.82 1.04
CA GLU A 158 -18.45 -4.99 0.03
C GLU A 158 -18.92 -5.70 -1.25
N ARG A 159 -20.01 -6.47 -1.16
CA ARG A 159 -20.58 -7.21 -2.30
C ARG A 159 -21.72 -6.47 -2.99
N ALA A 160 -22.13 -5.32 -2.45
CA ALA A 160 -23.21 -4.51 -2.97
C ALA A 160 -22.70 -3.51 -4.01
N LEU A 161 -23.62 -2.95 -4.79
CA LEU A 161 -23.33 -1.76 -5.59
C LEU A 161 -23.35 -0.55 -4.65
N LEU A 162 -22.18 0.02 -4.41
CA LEU A 162 -22.04 1.21 -3.58
C LEU A 162 -22.41 2.46 -4.39
N PRO A 163 -23.14 3.43 -3.82
CA PRO A 163 -23.45 4.71 -4.49
C PRO A 163 -22.26 5.67 -4.44
N ALA A 164 -21.05 5.16 -4.70
CA ALA A 164 -19.81 5.89 -4.56
C ALA A 164 -19.48 6.69 -5.82
N THR A 165 -18.92 7.88 -5.63
CA THR A 165 -18.48 8.79 -6.70
C THR A 165 -17.06 9.27 -6.41
N GLY A 166 -16.46 10.04 -7.31
CA GLY A 166 -15.14 10.67 -7.07
C GLY A 166 -15.09 11.63 -5.88
N HIS A 167 -16.25 12.07 -5.37
CA HIS A 167 -16.38 12.89 -4.16
C HIS A 167 -16.79 12.07 -2.93
N SER A 168 -16.69 10.73 -3.00
CA SER A 168 -16.97 9.83 -1.88
C SER A 168 -15.68 9.37 -1.21
N LEU A 169 -15.70 9.30 0.12
CA LEU A 169 -14.74 8.56 0.92
C LEU A 169 -15.42 7.28 1.41
N LEU A 170 -14.85 6.12 1.08
CA LEU A 170 -15.30 4.85 1.63
C LEU A 170 -14.54 4.59 2.93
N PHE A 171 -15.25 4.55 4.05
CA PHE A 171 -14.65 4.22 5.33
C PHE A 171 -14.96 2.77 5.70
N ILE A 172 -13.95 1.91 5.61
CA ILE A 172 -14.05 0.49 5.91
C ILE A 172 -13.94 0.30 7.42
N ARG A 173 -15.01 -0.15 8.09
CA ARG A 173 -15.08 -0.27 9.55
C ARG A 173 -14.97 -1.71 10.02
N ASP A 174 -14.26 -1.94 11.11
CA ASP A 174 -14.25 -3.22 11.85
C ASP A 174 -13.85 -4.48 11.04
N HIS A 175 -13.24 -4.31 9.86
CA HIS A 175 -12.61 -5.38 9.09
C HIS A 175 -11.63 -4.80 8.07
N PHE A 176 -10.70 -5.62 7.59
CA PHE A 176 -9.92 -5.31 6.39
C PHE A 176 -10.76 -5.58 5.14
N GLY A 177 -10.88 -4.58 4.27
CA GLY A 177 -11.61 -4.71 3.00
C GLY A 177 -10.91 -5.67 2.04
N THR A 178 -11.68 -6.28 1.15
CA THR A 178 -11.17 -7.25 0.17
C THR A 178 -10.29 -6.61 -0.89
N GLU A 179 -9.36 -7.38 -1.43
CA GLU A 179 -8.50 -6.97 -2.55
C GLU A 179 -9.29 -6.40 -3.73
N LEU A 180 -10.42 -7.04 -4.06
CA LEU A 180 -11.27 -6.60 -5.16
C LEU A 180 -11.87 -5.21 -4.94
N LEU A 181 -12.23 -4.88 -3.69
CA LEU A 181 -12.76 -3.56 -3.34
C LEU A 181 -11.70 -2.48 -3.59
N TYR A 182 -10.48 -2.69 -3.13
CA TYR A 182 -9.37 -1.74 -3.30
C TYR A 182 -8.99 -1.60 -4.78
N GLN A 183 -8.84 -2.70 -5.51
CA GLN A 183 -8.55 -2.65 -6.95
C GLN A 183 -9.68 -1.99 -7.77
N ALA A 184 -10.93 -2.10 -7.33
CA ALA A 184 -12.04 -1.39 -7.95
C ALA A 184 -11.95 0.11 -7.65
N ALA A 185 -11.65 0.48 -6.41
CA ALA A 185 -11.50 1.87 -5.99
C ALA A 185 -10.30 2.57 -6.64
N ASP A 186 -9.17 1.89 -6.80
CA ASP A 186 -8.00 2.36 -7.54
C ASP A 186 -8.37 2.76 -8.97
N ARG A 187 -9.08 1.87 -9.68
CA ARG A 187 -9.50 2.13 -11.06
C ARG A 187 -10.59 3.19 -11.16
N ALA A 188 -11.45 3.26 -10.15
CA ALA A 188 -12.55 4.23 -10.12
C ALA A 188 -12.13 5.61 -9.60
N GLY A 189 -10.95 5.75 -9.00
CA GLY A 189 -10.51 7.02 -8.41
C GLY A 189 -11.27 7.37 -7.13
N ILE A 190 -11.60 6.39 -6.28
CA ILE A 190 -12.38 6.58 -5.06
C ILE A 190 -11.48 6.38 -3.85
N LEU A 191 -11.43 7.34 -2.92
CA LEU A 191 -10.59 7.23 -1.74
C LEU A 191 -11.18 6.31 -0.67
N LEU A 192 -10.31 5.56 0.01
CA LEU A 192 -10.64 4.65 1.11
C LEU A 192 -9.94 5.08 2.39
N LEU A 193 -10.65 4.99 3.51
CA LEU A 193 -10.06 5.02 4.85
C LEU A 193 -10.23 3.63 5.46
N GLN A 194 -9.15 3.03 5.97
CA GLN A 194 -9.19 1.66 6.51
C GLN A 194 -9.12 1.68 8.04
N SER A 195 -10.19 1.26 8.72
CA SER A 195 -10.13 1.00 10.17
C SER A 195 -9.30 -0.25 10.46
N ILE A 196 -8.41 -0.20 11.44
CA ILE A 196 -7.84 -1.42 12.00
C ILE A 196 -8.91 -2.04 12.90
N PRO A 197 -9.32 -3.30 12.67
CA PRO A 197 -10.25 -3.98 13.55
C PRO A 197 -9.56 -4.30 14.88
N ILE A 198 -9.77 -3.46 15.88
CA ILE A 198 -9.26 -3.66 17.25
C ILE A 198 -10.36 -4.36 18.05
N ASP A 199 -10.55 -5.67 17.82
CA ASP A 199 -11.36 -6.52 18.71
C ASP A 199 -10.60 -7.81 19.04
N ALA A 200 -10.70 -8.23 20.30
CA ALA A 200 -9.61 -8.75 21.12
C ALA A 200 -9.39 -10.28 21.11
N GLU A 201 -10.01 -11.04 20.21
CA GLU A 201 -9.95 -12.51 20.24
C GLU A 201 -9.65 -13.10 18.85
N GLY A 202 -8.40 -12.97 18.39
CA GLY A 202 -7.88 -13.83 17.32
C GLY A 202 -7.04 -13.16 16.23
N CYS A 203 -6.91 -11.84 16.19
CA CYS A 203 -6.00 -11.19 15.25
C CYS A 203 -4.58 -11.15 15.85
N THR A 204 -3.67 -11.96 15.29
CA THR A 204 -2.26 -11.90 15.68
C THR A 204 -1.62 -10.64 15.10
N GLU A 205 -0.52 -10.18 15.70
CA GLU A 205 0.29 -9.11 15.12
C GLU A 205 0.64 -9.40 13.66
N GLN A 206 1.09 -10.63 13.36
CA GLN A 206 1.40 -11.05 12.01
C GLN A 206 0.21 -10.92 11.05
N ALA A 207 -1.01 -11.27 11.50
CA ALA A 207 -2.20 -11.13 10.68
C ALA A 207 -2.51 -9.66 10.33
N VAL A 208 -2.19 -8.71 11.22
CA VAL A 208 -2.30 -7.27 10.91
C VAL A 208 -1.20 -6.85 9.92
N LEU A 209 0.04 -7.30 10.11
CA LEU A 209 1.16 -7.01 9.22
C LEU A 209 0.87 -7.45 7.78
N ASP A 210 0.34 -8.66 7.62
CA ASP A 210 -0.01 -9.22 6.31
C ASP A 210 -1.09 -8.37 5.60
N GLN A 211 -2.00 -7.76 6.36
CA GLN A 211 -3.03 -6.88 5.80
C GLN A 211 -2.48 -5.50 5.44
N ILE A 212 -1.52 -4.97 6.20
CA ILE A 212 -0.82 -3.73 5.83
C ILE A 212 0.01 -3.95 4.57
N ASP A 213 0.77 -5.04 4.49
CA ASP A 213 1.52 -5.43 3.28
C ASP A 213 0.62 -5.44 2.05
N ARG A 214 -0.55 -6.06 2.18
CA ARG A 214 -1.52 -6.19 1.10
C ARG A 214 -2.12 -4.85 0.68
N LEU A 215 -2.45 -3.99 1.64
CA LEU A 215 -3.29 -2.82 1.37
C LEU A 215 -2.53 -1.51 1.17
N ALA A 216 -1.34 -1.36 1.75
CA ALA A 216 -0.58 -0.11 1.72
C ALA A 216 -0.13 0.30 0.32
N GLY A 217 -0.07 -0.63 -0.63
CA GLY A 217 0.30 -0.34 -2.02
C GLY A 217 -0.81 0.31 -2.86
N HIS A 218 -2.07 0.30 -2.39
CA HIS A 218 -3.19 0.81 -3.16
C HIS A 218 -3.23 2.35 -3.14
N PRO A 219 -3.20 3.03 -4.30
CA PRO A 219 -3.29 4.49 -4.37
C PRO A 219 -4.61 5.05 -3.86
N CYS A 220 -5.68 4.25 -3.81
CA CYS A 220 -6.95 4.68 -3.24
C CYS A 220 -6.89 4.85 -1.70
N LEU A 221 -5.92 4.24 -1.01
CA LEU A 221 -5.82 4.32 0.44
C LEU A 221 -5.44 5.75 0.86
N ALA A 222 -6.34 6.41 1.57
CA ALA A 222 -6.14 7.75 2.09
C ALA A 222 -5.48 7.76 3.48
N GLY A 223 -5.59 6.65 4.22
CA GLY A 223 -5.06 6.55 5.57
C GLY A 223 -5.56 5.32 6.33
N TRP A 224 -4.98 5.15 7.51
CA TRP A 224 -5.36 4.14 8.49
C TRP A 224 -6.09 4.80 9.64
N TYR A 225 -7.18 4.20 10.11
CA TYR A 225 -7.87 4.63 11.32
C TYR A 225 -7.69 3.58 12.41
N VAL A 226 -7.16 3.98 13.56
CA VAL A 226 -6.87 3.08 14.71
C VAL A 226 -7.75 3.43 15.91
N GLY A 227 -8.44 4.57 15.88
CA GLY A 227 -9.14 5.11 17.03
C GLY A 227 -8.21 5.70 18.10
N HIS A 228 -8.79 6.20 19.19
CA HIS A 228 -8.09 6.95 20.23
C HIS A 228 -8.13 6.26 21.61
N LEU A 229 -8.80 5.12 21.76
CA LEU A 229 -9.06 4.50 23.06
C LEU A 229 -8.17 3.28 23.30
N GLY A 230 -7.33 3.36 24.35
CA GLY A 230 -6.60 2.24 24.94
C GLY A 230 -5.18 2.02 24.42
N ASP A 231 -4.33 1.43 25.27
CA ASP A 231 -2.90 1.20 25.01
C ASP A 231 -2.63 0.38 23.73
N LEU A 232 -3.55 -0.51 23.36
CA LEU A 232 -3.44 -1.29 22.13
C LEU A 232 -3.51 -0.42 20.87
N ALA A 233 -4.35 0.63 20.88
CA ALA A 233 -4.44 1.57 19.78
C ALA A 233 -3.15 2.39 19.63
N ASP A 234 -2.49 2.76 20.74
CA ASP A 234 -1.18 3.43 20.72
C ASP A 234 -0.12 2.54 20.06
N VAL A 235 0.00 1.29 20.53
CA VAL A 235 0.98 0.33 20.01
C VAL A 235 0.78 0.06 18.52
N VAL A 236 -0.47 -0.11 18.07
CA VAL A 236 -0.79 -0.33 16.66
C VAL A 236 -0.48 0.91 15.82
N ALA A 237 -0.79 2.11 16.31
CA ALA A 237 -0.51 3.36 15.60
C ALA A 237 1.00 3.60 15.42
N GLU A 238 1.82 3.36 16.45
CA GLU A 238 3.28 3.45 16.36
C GLU A 238 3.83 2.47 15.33
N LYS A 239 3.37 1.21 15.35
CA LYS A 239 3.79 0.20 14.37
C LYS A 239 3.39 0.55 12.96
N LEU A 240 2.15 1.01 12.73
CA LEU A 240 1.70 1.46 11.41
C LEU A 240 2.57 2.59 10.87
N THR A 241 2.93 3.57 11.71
CA THR A 241 3.78 4.69 11.28
C THR A 241 5.17 4.22 10.81
N LEU A 242 5.70 3.14 11.39
CA LEU A 242 6.97 2.53 10.97
C LEU A 242 6.82 1.69 9.69
N LEU A 243 5.70 0.99 9.54
CA LEU A 243 5.45 0.02 8.46
C LEU A 243 4.93 0.65 7.17
N ASP A 244 4.13 1.70 7.32
CA ASP A 244 3.56 2.49 6.25
C ASP A 244 3.73 3.99 6.58
N PRO A 245 4.96 4.49 6.43
CA PRO A 245 5.27 5.91 6.66
C PRO A 245 4.74 6.82 5.54
N THR A 246 3.97 6.30 4.58
CA THR A 246 3.41 7.05 3.45
C THR A 246 1.96 7.44 3.65
N HIS A 247 1.23 6.69 4.48
CA HIS A 247 -0.16 7.00 4.82
C HIS A 247 -0.28 7.58 6.23
N GLN A 248 -1.25 8.46 6.42
CA GLN A 248 -1.55 9.03 7.73
C GLN A 248 -2.22 7.98 8.61
N VAL A 249 -1.80 7.91 9.88
CA VAL A 249 -2.54 7.22 10.94
C VAL A 249 -3.45 8.21 11.67
N LEU A 250 -4.75 7.99 11.58
CA LEU A 250 -5.81 8.79 12.18
C LEU A 250 -6.29 8.13 13.49
N ARG A 251 -6.39 8.93 14.55
CA ARG A 251 -6.85 8.50 15.87
C ARG A 251 -8.27 8.96 16.19
N GLU A 252 -8.65 10.07 15.58
CA GLU A 252 -9.97 10.66 15.69
C GLU A 252 -10.51 10.86 14.29
N LEU A 253 -11.81 10.62 14.15
CA LEU A 253 -12.53 11.04 12.96
C LEU A 253 -13.06 12.45 13.23
N PRO A 254 -13.04 13.34 12.23
CA PRO A 254 -13.76 14.59 12.33
C PRO A 254 -15.23 14.33 12.75
N PRO A 255 -15.80 15.14 13.67
CA PRO A 255 -17.14 14.92 14.20
C PRO A 255 -18.22 14.80 13.12
N GLU A 256 -18.05 15.51 12.01
CA GLU A 256 -18.94 15.45 10.84
C GLU A 256 -18.95 14.09 10.11
N TRP A 257 -17.97 13.20 10.34
CA TRP A 257 -17.94 11.86 9.73
C TRP A 257 -18.54 10.80 10.65
N ALA A 258 -18.73 11.11 11.93
CA ALA A 258 -19.23 10.15 12.94
C ALA A 258 -20.76 10.10 13.05
N ALA A 259 -21.48 10.83 12.18
CA ALA A 259 -22.94 11.01 12.20
C ALA A 259 -23.67 10.07 11.25
#